data_AF-A0A5B1BFL3-F1
#
_entry.id   AF-A0A5B1BFL3-F1
#
_cell.length_a   1.000
_cell.length_b   1.000
_cell.length_c   1.000
_cell.angle_alpha   90.00
_cell.angle_beta   90.00
_cell.angle_gamma   90.00
#
_symmetry.space_group_name_H-M   'P 1'
#
loop_
_entity.id
_entity.type
_entity.pdbx_description
1 polymer ?
#
loop_
_entity_poly.entity_id
_entity_poly.type
_entity_poly.pdbx_seq_one_letter_code
_entity_poly.pdbx_strand_id
1 'polypeptide(L)'
;MDLIFKTYSLDLLKLILIFSFSFSFTQKKEVRLIEDQQKKRTIIYIQNDSDIDKSVFLKINPLGYRRSAHRPIIKNIPANSKVQMIVLIPLTDAVSSYTYDLIVNDELKTIDLDRKKQTPTSSIKSDAQKRKDSSHKI
;
A
#
# COMPACT_ATOMS: atom_id res chain seq x y z
N MET A 1 29.60 -39.47 -46.10
CA MET A 1 28.55 -39.50 -45.07
C MET A 1 28.94 -38.65 -43.85
N ASP A 2 30.23 -38.55 -43.51
CA ASP A 2 30.72 -37.88 -42.28
C ASP A 2 30.54 -36.35 -42.26
N LEU A 3 30.55 -35.69 -43.43
CA LEU A 3 30.43 -34.23 -43.49
C LEU A 3 29.03 -33.73 -43.13
N ILE A 4 28.00 -34.48 -43.54
CA ILE A 4 26.58 -34.18 -43.32
C ILE A 4 26.25 -34.36 -41.83
N PHE A 5 26.71 -35.45 -41.20
CA PHE A 5 26.56 -35.69 -39.76
C PHE A 5 27.24 -34.61 -38.90
N LYS A 6 28.37 -34.06 -39.36
CA LYS A 6 29.10 -32.98 -38.66
C LYS A 6 28.41 -31.61 -38.74
N THR A 7 27.71 -31.31 -39.84
CA THR A 7 26.86 -30.11 -39.93
C THR A 7 25.66 -30.19 -39.00
N TYR A 8 24.98 -31.34 -38.95
CA TYR A 8 23.86 -31.54 -38.02
C TYR A 8 24.29 -31.47 -36.55
N SER A 9 25.49 -31.96 -36.22
CA SER A 9 26.01 -31.86 -34.85
C SER A 9 26.38 -30.44 -34.44
N LEU A 10 26.92 -29.64 -35.36
CA LEU A 10 27.19 -28.21 -35.14
C LEU A 10 25.90 -27.39 -35.01
N ASP A 11 24.86 -27.72 -35.76
CA ASP A 11 23.57 -27.03 -35.69
C ASP A 11 22.78 -27.41 -34.42
N LEU A 12 22.87 -28.67 -33.98
CA LEU A 12 22.32 -29.11 -32.70
C LEU A 12 23.00 -28.40 -31.51
N LEU A 13 24.32 -28.20 -31.58
CA LEU A 13 25.07 -27.49 -30.54
C LEU A 13 24.65 -26.01 -30.43
N LYS A 14 24.40 -25.34 -31.56
CA LYS A 14 23.89 -23.96 -31.58
C LYS A 14 22.49 -23.87 -30.97
N LEU A 15 21.62 -24.85 -31.24
CA LEU A 15 20.27 -24.91 -30.67
C LEU A 15 20.29 -25.04 -29.14
N ILE A 16 21.21 -25.85 -28.60
CA ILE A 16 21.40 -26.03 -27.15
C ILE A 16 21.93 -24.75 -26.50
N LEU A 17 22.88 -24.06 -27.14
CA LEU A 17 23.47 -22.82 -26.62
C LEU A 17 22.44 -21.69 -26.48
N ILE A 18 21.48 -21.59 -27.40
CA ILE A 18 20.41 -20.59 -27.35
C ILE A 18 19.41 -20.89 -26.22
N PHE A 19 19.18 -22.17 -25.91
CA PHE A 19 18.25 -22.56 -24.85
C PHE A 19 18.82 -22.29 -23.43
N SER A 20 20.14 -22.37 -23.25
CA SER A 20 20.78 -22.19 -21.94
C SER A 20 20.72 -20.76 -21.37
N PHE A 21 20.43 -19.74 -22.19
CA PHE A 21 20.43 -18.33 -21.74
C PHE A 21 19.13 -17.87 -21.06
N SER A 22 18.11 -18.73 -20.94
CA SER A 22 16.79 -18.32 -20.45
C SER A 22 16.61 -18.35 -18.92
N PHE A 23 17.67 -18.50 -18.13
CA PHE A 23 17.59 -18.36 -16.66
C PHE A 23 17.43 -16.89 -16.27
N SER A 24 16.21 -16.38 -16.36
CA SER A 24 15.85 -15.07 -15.84
C SER A 24 15.76 -15.10 -14.31
N PHE A 25 16.62 -14.35 -13.63
CA PHE A 25 16.49 -14.09 -12.20
C PHE A 25 15.27 -13.21 -11.96
N THR A 26 14.18 -13.80 -11.48
CA THR A 26 13.03 -13.02 -11.01
C THR A 26 13.43 -12.21 -9.79
N GLN A 27 13.33 -10.87 -9.86
CA GLN A 27 13.51 -10.00 -8.70
C GLN A 27 12.41 -10.31 -7.69
N LYS A 28 12.75 -11.02 -6.61
CA LYS A 28 11.80 -11.25 -5.52
C LYS A 28 11.52 -9.91 -4.86
N LYS A 29 10.25 -9.49 -4.85
CA LYS A 29 9.83 -8.32 -4.06
C LYS A 29 10.11 -8.61 -2.59
N GLU A 30 10.85 -7.72 -1.94
CA GLU A 30 11.22 -7.82 -0.52
C GLU A 30 10.00 -7.75 0.41
N VAL A 31 8.97 -6.97 0.02
CA VAL A 31 7.74 -6.83 0.78
C VAL A 31 6.55 -7.23 -0.08
N ARG A 32 5.71 -8.14 0.45
CA ARG A 32 4.63 -8.78 -0.31
C ARG A 32 3.35 -8.89 0.52
N LEU A 33 2.21 -8.74 -0.16
CA LEU A 33 0.89 -8.96 0.41
C LEU A 33 0.57 -10.46 0.37
N ILE A 34 0.12 -10.99 1.51
CA ILE A 34 -0.34 -12.37 1.65
C ILE A 34 -1.80 -12.37 2.07
N GLU A 35 -2.62 -13.09 1.33
CA GLU A 35 -4.02 -13.33 1.66
C GLU A 35 -4.17 -14.66 2.41
N ASP A 36 -4.88 -14.64 3.52
CA ASP A 36 -5.41 -15.83 4.18
C ASP A 36 -6.93 -15.84 4.04
N GLN A 37 -7.42 -16.68 3.12
CA GLN A 37 -8.84 -16.79 2.79
C GLN A 37 -9.54 -17.74 3.76
N GLN A 38 -10.47 -17.20 4.56
CA GLN A 38 -11.29 -17.97 5.49
C GLN A 38 -12.76 -17.92 5.07
N LYS A 39 -13.58 -18.85 5.61
CA LYS A 39 -14.99 -19.03 5.21
C LYS A 39 -15.84 -17.74 5.22
N LYS A 40 -15.59 -16.81 6.15
CA LYS A 40 -16.39 -15.58 6.34
C LYS A 40 -15.57 -14.29 6.27
N ARG A 41 -14.27 -14.38 5.98
CA ARG A 41 -13.35 -13.23 6.00
C ARG A 41 -12.06 -13.56 5.28
N THR A 42 -11.41 -12.54 4.76
CA THR A 42 -10.03 -12.63 4.23
C THR A 42 -9.13 -11.82 5.15
N ILE A 43 -8.05 -12.41 5.65
CA ILE A 43 -7.06 -11.68 6.44
C ILE A 43 -5.91 -11.29 5.54
N ILE A 44 -5.60 -9.99 5.50
CA ILE A 44 -4.51 -9.44 4.73
C ILE A 44 -3.30 -9.26 5.64
N TYR A 45 -2.22 -9.92 5.26
CA TYR A 45 -0.91 -9.81 5.88
C TYR A 45 0.07 -9.12 4.95
N ILE A 46 1.11 -8.53 5.53
CA ILE A 46 2.30 -8.12 4.82
C ILE A 46 3.47 -8.94 5.34
N GLN A 47 4.20 -9.56 4.42
CA GLN A 47 5.44 -10.27 4.65
C GLN A 47 6.60 -9.35 4.25
N ASN A 48 7.55 -9.18 5.15
CA ASN A 48 8.84 -8.57 4.87
C ASN A 48 9.89 -9.68 4.85
N ASP A 49 10.44 -9.98 3.68
CA ASP A 49 11.51 -10.95 3.45
C ASP A 49 12.89 -10.28 3.38
N SER A 50 12.99 -8.99 3.68
CA SER A 50 14.28 -8.29 3.81
C SER A 50 14.84 -8.42 5.22
N ASP A 51 16.14 -8.16 5.32
CA ASP A 51 16.89 -8.18 6.58
C ASP A 51 16.79 -6.87 7.38
N ILE A 52 15.98 -5.91 6.90
CA ILE A 52 15.74 -4.65 7.60
C ILE A 52 14.25 -4.42 7.80
N ASP A 53 13.93 -3.66 8.84
CA ASP A 53 12.58 -3.19 9.10
C ASP A 53 12.09 -2.29 7.95
N LYS A 54 10.81 -2.39 7.62
CA LYS A 54 10.19 -1.60 6.55
C LYS A 54 8.91 -0.93 7.03
N SER A 55 8.77 0.35 6.72
CA SER A 55 7.52 1.08 6.89
C SER A 55 6.58 0.82 5.72
N VAL A 56 5.40 0.30 6.01
CA VAL A 56 4.42 -0.06 4.99
C VAL A 56 3.13 0.73 5.18
N PHE A 57 2.72 1.43 4.12
CA PHE A 57 1.37 1.97 3.96
C PHE A 57 0.57 1.02 3.08
N LEU A 58 -0.59 0.60 3.59
CA LEU A 58 -1.57 -0.21 2.86
C LEU A 58 -2.91 0.52 2.85
N LYS A 59 -3.46 0.71 1.66
CA LYS A 59 -4.85 1.14 1.47
C LYS A 59 -5.55 0.13 0.58
N ILE A 60 -6.62 -0.45 1.10
CA ILE A 60 -7.51 -1.31 0.32
C ILE A 60 -8.60 -0.41 -0.30
N ASN A 61 -8.95 -0.67 -1.55
CA ASN A 61 -10.10 -0.11 -2.25
C ASN A 61 -11.13 -1.24 -2.44
N PRO A 62 -11.98 -1.51 -1.44
CA PRO A 62 -12.82 -2.69 -1.43
C PRO A 62 -14.21 -2.42 -2.02
N LEU A 63 -14.72 -3.38 -2.78
CA LEU A 63 -16.09 -3.46 -3.25
C LEU A 63 -16.79 -4.65 -2.57
N GLY A 64 -18.01 -4.45 -2.06
CA GLY A 64 -18.78 -5.53 -1.42
C GLY A 64 -18.28 -5.95 -0.03
N TYR A 65 -17.37 -5.21 0.60
CA TYR A 65 -16.91 -5.46 1.98
C TYR A 65 -17.44 -4.42 2.98
N ARG A 66 -17.38 -4.75 4.28
CA ARG A 66 -17.69 -3.79 5.36
C ARG A 66 -16.81 -2.53 5.29
N ARG A 67 -17.37 -1.38 5.72
CA ARG A 67 -16.69 -0.07 5.73
C ARG A 67 -15.34 -0.06 6.44
N SER A 68 -15.11 -0.95 7.41
CA SER A 68 -13.82 -1.10 8.08
C SER A 68 -12.67 -1.37 7.11
N ALA A 69 -12.94 -2.03 5.97
CA ALA A 69 -11.96 -2.34 4.95
C ALA A 69 -11.39 -1.10 4.22
N HIS A 70 -12.07 0.05 4.27
CA HIS A 70 -11.60 1.29 3.62
C HIS A 70 -10.54 2.05 4.43
N ARG A 71 -10.25 1.61 5.66
CA ARG A 71 -9.32 2.34 6.53
C ARG A 71 -7.87 2.10 6.06
N PRO A 72 -7.11 3.14 5.70
CA PRO A 72 -5.69 2.99 5.40
C PRO A 72 -4.91 2.64 6.67
N ILE A 73 -3.83 1.90 6.52
CA ILE A 73 -2.99 1.40 7.62
C ILE A 73 -1.54 1.73 7.32
N ILE A 74 -0.84 2.27 8.32
CA ILE A 74 0.61 2.46 8.31
C ILE A 74 1.18 1.66 9.46
N LYS A 75 2.15 0.78 9.19
CA LYS A 75 2.85 -0.02 10.20
C LYS A 75 4.31 -0.22 9.85
N ASN A 76 5.15 -0.34 10.87
CA ASN A 76 6.47 -0.96 10.71
C ASN A 76 6.28 -2.48 10.59
N ILE A 77 6.97 -3.10 9.64
CA ILE A 77 7.01 -4.53 9.41
C ILE A 77 8.45 -4.98 9.68
N PRO A 78 8.70 -5.65 10.81
CA PRO A 78 10.05 -6.09 11.15
C PRO A 78 10.70 -6.93 10.06
N ALA A 79 12.03 -6.94 10.01
CA ALA A 79 12.80 -7.84 9.15
C ALA A 79 12.31 -9.30 9.27
N ASN A 80 12.27 -10.02 8.15
CA ASN A 80 11.93 -11.45 8.09
C ASN A 80 10.61 -11.82 8.83
N SER A 81 9.62 -10.94 8.82
CA SER A 81 8.39 -11.09 9.61
C SER A 81 7.10 -10.97 8.80
N LYS A 82 6.01 -11.53 9.36
CA LYS A 82 4.65 -11.45 8.83
C LYS A 82 3.77 -10.69 9.79
N VAL A 83 3.17 -9.59 9.34
CA VAL A 83 2.31 -8.74 10.18
C VAL A 83 0.91 -8.65 9.60
N GLN A 84 -0.10 -8.83 10.46
CA GLN A 84 -1.50 -8.65 10.07
C GLN A 84 -1.81 -7.16 9.87
N MET A 85 -2.33 -6.82 8.70
CA MET A 85 -2.75 -5.47 8.38
C MET A 85 -4.23 -5.29 8.65
N ILE A 86 -5.09 -5.99 7.90
CA ILE A 86 -6.54 -5.77 7.92
C ILE A 86 -7.31 -7.07 7.73
N VAL A 87 -8.55 -7.08 8.21
CA VAL A 87 -9.50 -8.18 7.98
C VAL A 87 -10.62 -7.66 7.07
N LEU A 88 -10.78 -8.29 5.92
CA LEU A 88 -11.85 -8.02 4.98
C LEU A 88 -13.03 -8.94 5.32
N ILE A 89 -14.20 -8.35 5.56
CA ILE A 89 -15.44 -9.10 5.85
C ILE A 89 -16.44 -8.77 4.74
N PRO A 90 -16.79 -9.74 3.87
CA PRO A 90 -17.73 -9.52 2.78
C PRO A 90 -19.13 -9.22 3.33
N LEU A 91 -19.90 -8.45 2.58
CA LEU A 91 -21.33 -8.26 2.81
C LEU A 91 -22.09 -9.48 2.25
N THR A 92 -23.18 -9.85 2.91
CA THR A 92 -23.97 -11.03 2.51
C THR A 92 -24.57 -10.87 1.10
N ASP A 93 -24.89 -9.64 0.71
CA ASP A 93 -25.73 -9.36 -0.47
C ASP A 93 -24.94 -8.69 -1.61
N ALA A 94 -23.60 -8.81 -1.62
CA ALA A 94 -22.75 -8.18 -2.64
C ALA A 94 -21.57 -9.05 -3.06
N VAL A 95 -21.27 -9.05 -4.37
CA VAL A 95 -20.03 -9.63 -4.90
C VAL A 95 -18.85 -8.84 -4.34
N SER A 96 -17.89 -9.55 -3.77
CA SER A 96 -16.77 -8.96 -3.06
C SER A 96 -15.49 -9.03 -3.90
N SER A 97 -14.85 -7.87 -4.11
CA SER A 97 -13.56 -7.75 -4.81
C SER A 97 -12.80 -6.56 -4.25
N TYR A 98 -11.47 -6.51 -4.41
CA TYR A 98 -10.71 -5.35 -3.97
C TYR A 98 -9.46 -5.13 -4.81
N THR A 99 -9.02 -3.87 -4.85
CA THR A 99 -7.67 -3.50 -5.28
C THR A 99 -6.93 -2.85 -4.10
N TYR A 100 -5.62 -2.64 -4.23
CA TYR A 100 -4.84 -2.07 -3.14
C TYR A 100 -3.72 -1.16 -3.63
N ASP A 101 -3.40 -0.19 -2.78
CA ASP A 101 -2.20 0.63 -2.87
C ASP A 101 -1.24 0.18 -1.76
N LEU A 102 -0.05 -0.30 -2.14
CA LEU A 102 1.01 -0.74 -1.23
C LEU A 102 2.26 0.11 -1.46
N ILE A 103 2.59 0.94 -0.47
CA ILE A 103 3.79 1.79 -0.50
C ILE A 103 4.73 1.30 0.60
N VAL A 104 5.98 1.04 0.24
CA VAL A 104 7.02 0.52 1.12
C VAL A 104 8.13 1.55 1.19
N ASN A 105 8.53 1.93 2.40
CA ASN A 105 9.64 2.82 2.68
C ASN A 105 10.60 2.15 3.64
N ASP A 106 11.88 2.54 3.60
CA ASP A 106 12.89 2.04 4.54
C ASP A 106 12.66 2.56 5.97
N GLU A 107 12.03 3.73 6.13
CA GLU A 107 11.75 4.34 7.43
C GLU A 107 10.31 4.82 7.55
N LEU A 108 9.78 4.79 8.78
CA LEU A 108 8.48 5.37 9.11
C LEU A 108 8.60 6.90 9.13
N LYS A 109 8.01 7.57 8.14
CA LYS A 109 7.85 9.03 8.16
C LYS A 109 6.65 9.40 9.03
N THR A 110 6.91 9.77 10.29
CA THR A 110 5.90 10.43 11.13
C THR A 110 5.69 11.84 10.60
N ILE A 111 4.54 12.09 9.98
CA ILE A 111 4.13 13.46 9.66
C ILE A 111 3.43 13.98 10.93
N ASP A 112 4.19 14.71 11.75
CA ASP A 112 3.62 15.46 12.86
C ASP A 112 2.78 16.60 12.29
N LEU A 113 1.47 16.35 12.18
CA LEU A 113 0.50 17.37 11.86
C LEU A 113 0.31 18.24 13.10
N ASP A 114 1.21 19.19 13.29
CA ASP A 114 0.99 20.34 14.17
C ASP A 114 -0.23 21.09 13.63
N ARG A 115 -1.41 20.68 14.10
CA ARG A 115 -2.66 21.41 13.93
C ARG A 115 -2.53 22.71 14.71
N LYS A 116 -1.86 23.70 14.12
CA LYS A 116 -2.03 25.09 14.53
C LYS A 116 -3.49 25.42 14.26
N LYS A 117 -4.30 25.35 15.31
CA LYS A 117 -5.69 25.79 15.32
C LYS A 117 -5.65 27.27 14.93
N GLN A 118 -5.92 27.57 13.66
CA GLN A 118 -6.17 28.93 13.23
C GLN A 118 -7.50 29.32 13.85
N THR A 119 -7.45 29.80 15.10
CA THR A 119 -8.56 30.52 15.70
C THR A 119 -8.82 31.72 14.79
N PRO A 120 -10.04 31.92 14.27
CA PRO A 120 -10.34 33.12 13.51
C PRO A 120 -10.22 34.31 14.47
N THR A 121 -9.09 35.00 14.40
CA THR A 121 -8.78 36.20 15.17
C THR A 121 -9.76 37.30 14.79
N SER A 122 -10.82 37.44 15.59
CA SER A 122 -11.38 38.70 16.05
C SER A 122 -11.32 39.91 15.10
N SER A 123 -11.98 39.85 13.94
CA SER A 123 -12.31 41.06 13.15
C SER A 123 -13.77 41.50 13.30
N ILE A 124 -14.61 40.78 14.06
CA ILE A 124 -16.05 41.10 14.18
C ILE A 124 -16.34 42.06 15.36
N LYS A 125 -15.37 42.39 16.22
CA LYS A 125 -15.62 43.23 17.41
C LYS A 125 -15.44 44.74 17.24
N SER A 126 -15.09 45.27 16.07
CA SER A 126 -14.92 46.73 15.89
C SER A 126 -16.19 47.50 15.53
N ASP A 127 -17.26 46.85 15.04
CA ASP A 127 -18.46 47.57 14.58
C ASP A 127 -19.62 47.62 15.60
N ALA A 128 -19.59 46.81 16.65
CA ALA A 128 -20.65 46.79 17.66
C ALA A 128 -20.52 47.91 18.73
N GLN A 129 -19.35 48.52 18.88
CA GLN A 129 -19.10 49.51 19.92
C GLN A 129 -19.44 50.95 19.49
N LYS A 130 -19.55 51.24 18.17
CA LYS A 130 -19.81 52.60 17.68
C LYS A 130 -21.29 53.00 17.64
N ARG A 131 -22.23 52.09 17.91
CA ARG A 131 -23.69 52.38 17.92
C ARG A 131 -24.27 52.70 19.30
N LYS A 132 -23.55 52.46 20.40
CA LYS A 132 -24.07 52.73 21.76
C LYS A 132 -23.78 54.13 22.30
N ASP A 133 -22.80 54.84 21.78
CA ASP A 133 -22.43 56.18 22.29
C ASP A 133 -23.22 57.35 21.68
N SER A 134 -24.17 57.09 20.77
CA SER A 134 -25.01 58.15 20.16
C SER A 134 -26.41 58.30 20.79
N SER A 135 -26.75 57.54 21.84
CA SER A 135 -28.11 57.54 22.42
C SER A 135 -28.21 58.12 23.84
N HIS A 136 -27.18 58.81 24.33
CA HIS A 136 -27.25 59.54 25.60
C HIS A 136 -26.59 60.91 25.46
N LYS A 137 -27.27 61.80 24.74
CA LYS A 137 -27.09 63.25 24.87
C LYS A 137 -28.46 63.91 24.77
N ILE A 138 -29.17 63.91 25.90
CA ILE A 138 -30.17 64.92 26.28
C ILE A 138 -29.63 65.54 27.56
#